data_AF-A0A0C9PVD7-F1
#
_entry.id   AF-A0A0C9PVD7-F1
#
_cell.length_a   1.000
_cell.length_b   1.000
_cell.length_c   1.000
_cell.angle_alpha   90.00
_cell.angle_beta   90.00
_cell.angle_gamma   90.00
#
_symmetry.space_group_name_H-M   'P 1'
#
loop_
_entity.id
_entity.type
_entity.pdbx_description
1 polymer ?
#
loop_
_entity_poly.entity_id
_entity_poly.type
_entity_poly.pdbx_seq_one_letter_code
_entity_poly.pdbx_strand_id
1 'polypeptide(L)'
;VSLRRRYTSSHFCGASIISEKWILTAAHCMYRNDELLSPASFYVFTGGVKLDDKEVSPRQVRYIKDLYVHPDFDDSYLVNDVALLLVMTLLSLTAKIISINEIYKC
;
A
#
# COMPACT_ATOMS: atom_id res chain seq x y z
N VAL A 1 -2.59 4.01 5.34
CA VAL A 1 -2.50 4.02 3.86
C VAL A 1 -3.60 3.14 3.31
N SER A 2 -4.18 3.47 2.15
CA SER A 2 -5.27 2.70 1.53
C SER A 2 -4.78 2.10 0.21
N LEU A 3 -4.87 0.78 0.05
CA LEU A 3 -4.71 0.13 -1.23
C LEU A 3 -6.06 0.11 -1.94
N ARG A 4 -6.09 0.61 -3.17
CA ARG A 4 -7.32 0.80 -3.94
C ARG A 4 -7.23 0.16 -5.31
N ARG A 5 -8.30 -0.52 -5.74
CA ARG A 5 -8.42 -1.09 -7.08
C ARG A 5 -8.40 0.03 -8.12
N ARG A 6 -7.66 -0.13 -9.21
CA ARG A 6 -7.46 0.92 -10.21
C ARG A 6 -8.75 1.32 -10.93
N TYR A 7 -9.57 0.34 -11.29
CA TYR A 7 -10.78 0.57 -12.10
C TYR A 7 -11.96 1.12 -11.29
N THR A 8 -12.17 0.61 -10.08
CA THR A 8 -13.30 1.01 -9.24
C THR A 8 -12.95 2.09 -8.21
N SER A 9 -11.66 2.36 -8.01
CA SER A 9 -11.14 3.18 -6.89
C SER A 9 -11.58 2.70 -5.51
N SER A 10 -12.07 1.45 -5.40
CA SER A 10 -12.53 0.88 -4.14
C SER A 10 -11.34 0.46 -3.29
N HIS A 11 -11.39 0.81 -2.02
CA HIS A 11 -10.49 0.28 -1.01
C HIS A 11 -10.65 -1.23 -0.89
N PHE A 12 -9.54 -1.96 -0.77
CA PHE A 12 -9.57 -3.41 -0.52
C PHE A 12 -8.64 -3.85 0.62
N CYS A 13 -7.56 -3.11 0.90
CA CYS A 13 -6.63 -3.42 1.98
C CYS A 13 -5.93 -2.19 2.55
N GLY A 14 -5.42 -2.32 3.77
CA GLY A 14 -4.54 -1.34 4.42
C GLY A 14 -3.06 -1.53 4.07
N ALA A 15 -2.25 -0.54 4.42
CA ALA A 15 -0.79 -0.59 4.30
C ALA A 15 -0.11 0.47 5.19
N SER A 16 1.22 0.41 5.27
CA SER A 16 2.08 1.31 6.04
C SER A 16 3.24 1.84 5.19
N ILE A 17 3.60 3.11 5.39
CA ILE A 17 4.75 3.74 4.70
C ILE A 17 6.02 3.43 5.50
N ILE A 18 6.98 2.74 4.90
CA ILE A 18 8.28 2.44 5.53
C ILE A 18 9.42 3.26 4.93
N SER A 19 9.23 3.84 3.73
CA SER A 19 10.08 4.89 3.15
C SER A 19 9.32 5.64 2.04
N GLU A 20 9.94 6.63 1.40
CA GLU A 20 9.37 7.32 0.23
C GLU A 20 9.08 6.38 -0.96
N LYS A 21 9.78 5.24 -1.05
CA LYS A 21 9.68 4.26 -2.15
C LYS A 21 8.94 2.98 -1.78
N TRP A 22 8.92 2.64 -0.50
CA TRP A 22 8.50 1.32 -0.03
C TRP A 22 7.28 1.39 0.87
N ILE A 23 6.31 0.54 0.55
CA ILE A 23 5.08 0.35 1.30
C ILE A 23 5.04 -1.08 1.81
N LEU A 24 4.74 -1.24 3.10
CA LEU A 24 4.54 -2.53 3.75
C LEU A 24 3.04 -2.85 3.79
N THR A 25 2.68 -4.08 3.46
CA THR A 25 1.30 -4.59 3.56
C THR A 25 1.32 -6.09 3.88
N ALA A 26 0.14 -6.69 3.99
CA ALA A 26 -0.03 -8.12 4.16
C ALA A 26 0.10 -8.85 2.82
N ALA A 27 0.61 -10.09 2.83
CA ALA A 27 0.71 -10.92 1.64
C ALA A 27 -0.67 -11.36 1.12
N HIS A 28 -1.60 -11.74 2.00
CA HIS A 28 -2.94 -12.20 1.60
C HIS A 28 -3.70 -11.13 0.80
N CYS A 29 -3.43 -9.84 1.08
CA CYS A 29 -4.01 -8.73 0.32
C CYS A 29 -3.62 -8.74 -1.17
N MET A 30 -2.49 -9.38 -1.49
CA MET A 30 -1.89 -9.42 -2.81
C MET A 30 -2.44 -10.56 -3.66
N TYR A 31 -3.37 -11.35 -3.14
CA TYR A 31 -4.06 -12.41 -3.87
C TYR A 31 -5.54 -12.10 -4.05
N ARG A 32 -6.13 -12.65 -5.12
CA ARG A 32 -7.58 -12.70 -5.33
C ARG A 32 -7.92 -13.99 -6.06
N ASN A 33 -8.74 -14.83 -5.45
CA ASN A 33 -9.06 -16.17 -5.98
C ASN A 33 -7.77 -16.96 -6.27
N ASP A 34 -6.85 -16.99 -5.32
CA ASP A 34 -5.55 -17.67 -5.38
C ASP A 34 -4.56 -17.15 -6.46
N GLU A 35 -4.94 -16.10 -7.20
CA GLU A 35 -4.07 -15.46 -8.18
C GLU A 35 -3.40 -14.20 -7.61
N LEU A 36 -2.09 -14.09 -7.82
CA LEU A 36 -1.33 -12.89 -7.46
C LEU A 36 -1.80 -11.69 -8.30
N LEU A 37 -2.10 -10.59 -7.61
CA LEU A 37 -2.54 -9.36 -8.25
C LEU A 37 -1.44 -8.75 -9.11
N SER A 38 -1.80 -8.35 -10.34
CA SER A 38 -0.92 -7.51 -11.16
C SER A 38 -0.67 -6.15 -10.48
N PRO A 39 0.59 -5.66 -10.40
CA PRO A 39 0.91 -4.32 -9.90
C PRO A 39 0.12 -3.20 -10.58
N ALA A 40 -0.26 -3.38 -11.85
CA ALA A 40 -1.03 -2.40 -12.61
C ALA A 40 -2.53 -2.33 -12.22
N SER A 41 -3.03 -3.30 -11.45
CA SER A 41 -4.45 -3.44 -11.09
C SER A 41 -4.88 -2.64 -9.86
N PHE A 42 -3.93 -2.05 -9.12
CA PHE A 42 -4.19 -1.27 -7.92
C PHE A 42 -3.16 -0.14 -7.73
N TYR A 43 -3.41 0.71 -6.73
CA TYR A 43 -2.53 1.82 -6.37
C TYR A 43 -2.56 2.09 -4.86
N VAL A 44 -1.54 2.80 -4.40
CA VAL A 44 -1.42 3.32 -3.04
C VAL A 44 -2.05 4.70 -2.96
N PHE A 45 -2.95 4.88 -2.00
CA PHE A 45 -3.62 6.13 -1.68
C PHE A 45 -3.25 6.56 -0.25
N THR A 46 -2.69 7.75 -0.11
CA THR A 46 -2.29 8.33 1.18
C THR A 46 -2.94 9.69 1.39
N GLY A 47 -2.98 10.15 2.65
CA GLY A 47 -3.42 11.51 3.00
C GLY A 47 -4.92 11.72 3.13
N GLY A 48 -5.77 10.76 2.75
CA GLY A 48 -7.22 10.87 3.01
C GLY A 48 -7.60 10.30 4.37
N VAL A 49 -8.58 10.94 5.01
CA VAL A 49 -9.13 10.56 6.33
C VAL A 49 -10.49 9.86 6.21
N LYS A 50 -11.13 9.95 5.04
CA LYS A 50 -12.35 9.21 4.70
C LYS A 50 -12.11 8.31 3.48
N LEU A 51 -12.91 7.26 3.33
CA LEU A 51 -12.78 6.38 2.16
C LEU A 51 -13.28 7.04 0.87
N ASP A 52 -14.32 7.87 0.99
CA ASP A 52 -14.92 8.67 -0.08
C ASP A 52 -14.34 10.10 -0.17
N ASP A 53 -13.18 10.33 0.46
CA ASP A 53 -12.57 11.65 0.57
C ASP A 53 -12.33 12.26 -0.82
N LYS A 54 -12.99 13.40 -1.06
CA LYS A 54 -12.88 14.18 -2.30
C LYS A 54 -11.82 15.27 -2.19
N GLU A 55 -11.23 15.50 -1.02
CA GLU A 55 -10.22 16.53 -0.85
C GLU A 55 -8.95 16.19 -1.64
N VAL A 56 -8.41 17.21 -2.30
CA VAL A 56 -7.26 17.06 -3.21
C VAL A 56 -5.93 17.09 -2.45
N SER A 57 -5.88 17.73 -1.28
CA SER A 57 -4.68 17.87 -0.45
C SER A 57 -4.99 17.44 0.98
N PRO A 58 -4.15 16.64 1.66
CA PRO A 58 -2.78 16.23 1.31
C PRO A 58 -2.73 14.94 0.47
N ARG A 59 -3.81 14.58 -0.23
CA ARG A 59 -3.98 13.31 -0.94
C ARG A 59 -2.85 13.03 -1.94
N GLN A 60 -2.31 11.82 -1.91
CA GLN A 60 -1.38 11.34 -2.93
C GLN A 60 -1.81 9.98 -3.46
N VAL A 61 -1.61 9.78 -4.77
CA VAL A 61 -1.76 8.49 -5.44
C VAL A 61 -0.40 8.08 -5.97
N ARG A 62 -0.03 6.82 -5.75
CA ARG A 62 1.18 6.21 -6.28
C ARG A 62 0.86 4.86 -6.91
N TYR A 63 1.24 4.71 -8.17
CA TYR A 63 1.13 3.44 -8.88
C TYR A 63 2.25 2.49 -8.45
N ILE A 64 1.97 1.20 -8.49
CA ILE A 64 2.91 0.16 -8.08
C ILE A 64 3.83 -0.16 -9.26
N LYS A 65 5.13 -0.03 -9.02
CA LYS A 65 6.18 -0.47 -9.95
C LYS A 65 6.36 -1.98 -9.86
N ASP A 66 6.46 -2.50 -8.63
CA ASP A 66 6.72 -3.91 -8.38
C ASP A 66 6.14 -4.35 -7.02
N LEU A 67 5.94 -5.66 -6.89
CA LEU A 67 5.29 -6.33 -5.76
C LEU A 67 6.15 -7.52 -5.33
N TYR A 68 6.52 -7.57 -4.05
CA TYR A 68 7.30 -8.66 -3.48
C TYR A 68 6.54 -9.28 -2.31
N VAL A 69 5.97 -10.46 -2.53
CA VAL A 69 5.38 -11.29 -1.48
C VAL A 69 6.51 -12.04 -0.77
N HIS A 70 6.41 -12.24 0.53
CA HIS A 70 7.37 -13.08 1.25
C HIS A 70 7.43 -14.48 0.60
N PRO A 71 8.63 -15.01 0.28
CA PRO A 71 8.75 -16.28 -0.46
C PRO A 71 8.14 -17.47 0.27
N ASP A 72 8.14 -17.42 1.60
CA ASP A 72 7.57 -18.46 2.47
C ASP A 72 6.15 -18.11 2.97
N PHE A 73 5.40 -17.26 2.24
CA PHE A 73 4.00 -16.98 2.57
C PHE A 73 3.15 -18.24 2.40
N ASP A 74 2.40 -18.59 3.45
CA ASP A 74 1.44 -19.69 3.43
C ASP A 74 0.03 -19.14 3.69
N ASP A 75 -0.80 -19.12 2.65
CA ASP A 75 -2.17 -18.60 2.70
C ASP A 75 -3.11 -19.47 3.56
N SER A 76 -2.79 -20.76 3.75
CA SER A 76 -3.63 -21.66 4.57
C SER A 76 -3.56 -21.34 6.05
N TYR A 77 -2.41 -20.83 6.51
CA TYR A 77 -2.14 -20.54 7.92
C TYR A 77 -1.76 -19.08 8.17
N LEU A 78 -1.73 -18.24 7.13
CA LEU A 78 -1.26 -16.85 7.15
C LEU A 78 0.15 -16.70 7.73
N VAL A 79 1.00 -17.71 7.53
CA VAL A 79 2.40 -17.66 7.95
C VAL A 79 3.15 -16.75 6.99
N ASN A 80 4.01 -15.89 7.53
CA ASN A 80 4.74 -14.86 6.77
C ASN A 80 3.82 -13.98 5.91
N ASP A 81 2.67 -13.57 6.47
CA ASP A 81 1.69 -12.70 5.83
C ASP A 81 2.19 -11.25 5.68
N VAL A 82 3.21 -11.07 4.85
CA VAL A 82 3.88 -9.79 4.62
C VAL A 82 4.30 -9.64 3.16
N ALA A 83 4.11 -8.44 2.63
CA ALA A 83 4.54 -8.06 1.30
C ALA A 83 5.06 -6.62 1.25
N LEU A 84 5.96 -6.37 0.31
CA LEU A 84 6.51 -5.05 0.01
C LEU A 84 6.04 -4.59 -1.38
N LEU A 85 5.60 -3.34 -1.44
CA LEU A 85 5.26 -2.66 -2.69
C LEU A 85 6.31 -1.59 -2.98
N LEU A 86 6.86 -1.62 -4.18
CA LEU A 86 7.70 -0.56 -4.70
C LEU A 86 6.84 0.39 -5.53
N VAL A 87 6.80 1.68 -5.17
CA VAL A 87 6.04 2.68 -5.94
C VAL A 87 6.84 3.23 -7.13
N MET A 88 6.13 3.59 -8.21
CA MET A 88 6.76 4.16 -9.43
C MET A 88 7.37 5.54 -9.20
N THR A 89 6.71 6.37 -8.39
CA THR A 89 7.17 7.73 -8.05
C THR A 89 7.25 7.89 -6.53
N LEU A 90 8.20 8.69 -6.05
CA LEU A 90 8.40 8.91 -4.62
C LEU A 90 7.15 9.49 -3.96
N LEU A 91 6.77 8.98 -2.79
CA LEU A 91 5.85 9.69 -1.90
C LEU A 91 6.49 10.99 -1.43
N SER A 92 5.69 12.06 -1.39
CA SER A 92 6.12 13.33 -0.79
C SER A 92 5.80 13.27 0.70
N LEU A 93 6.79 13.00 1.56
CA LEU A 93 6.56 12.94 2.99
C LEU A 93 6.28 14.34 3.56
N THR A 94 5.35 14.41 4.51
CA THR A 94 4.88 15.64 5.17
C THR A 94 4.53 15.33 6.61
N ALA A 95 4.19 16.35 7.41
CA ALA A 95 3.67 16.16 8.77
C ALA A 95 2.41 15.28 8.84
N LYS A 96 1.63 15.16 7.74
CA LYS A 96 0.42 14.32 7.67
C LYS A 96 0.63 12.97 6.98
N ILE A 97 1.72 12.83 6.23
CA ILE A 97 2.08 11.60 5.49
C ILE A 97 3.54 11.31 5.82
N ILE A 98 3.76 10.48 6.83
CA ILE A 98 5.09 10.19 7.35
C ILE A 98 5.35 8.68 7.30
N SER A 99 6.63 8.30 7.23
CA SER A 99 7.04 6.92 7.43
C SER A 99 6.90 6.52 8.89
N ILE A 100 6.51 5.26 9.14
CA ILE A 100 6.45 4.73 10.50
C ILE A 100 7.81 4.75 11.22
N ASN A 101 8.92 4.72 10.47
CA ASN A 101 10.27 4.77 11.01
C ASN A 101 10.65 6.15 11.57
N GLU A 102 9.90 7.20 11.20
CA GLU A 102 10.15 8.58 11.63
C GLU A 102 9.20 9.01 12.76
N ILE A 103 8.23 8.18 13.16
CA ILE A 103 7.22 8.54 14.18
C ILE A 103 7.86 8.75 15.57
N TYR A 104 8.96 8.07 15.86
CA TYR A 104 9.63 8.11 17.16
C TYR A 104 10.95 8.89 17.17
N LYS A 105 11.30 9.53 16.06
CA LYS A 105 12.47 10.42 16.00
C LYS A 105 12.02 11.79 16.49
N CYS A 106 12.13 11.99 17.80
CA CYS A 106 11.99 13.31 18.43
C CYS A 106 13.13 14.24 18.02
#